data_AF-A0A8C4SU67-F1
#
_entry.id   AF-A0A8C4SU67-F1
#
_cell.length_a   1.000
_cell.length_b   1.000
_cell.length_c   1.000
_cell.angle_alpha   90.00
_cell.angle_beta   90.00
_cell.angle_gamma   90.00
#
_symmetry.space_group_name_H-M   'P 1'
#
loop_
_entity.id
_entity.type
_entity.pdbx_description
1 polymer ?
#
loop_
_entity_poly.entity_id
_entity_poly.type
_entity_poly.pdbx_seq_one_letter_code
_entity_poly.pdbx_strand_id
1 'polypeptide(L)'
;MTSCIVPDFPAVLVALEHLHEIEKQLQLERVGLSDDASQSFAQIAAAIDELERSRRSVREELEVETIETSKLRHGLQSHPSMIKAELADALAAVRDSNAAQLNQLKLDLQRVTEEVDIAEKSLRFLAMQNSSLFPEREQVRAEHEGVIEQLNNHLTEKANKRIVVNEIYIKIRDTEKHTAGLRKALENLEKEMMEERKRFGESKDTLEIKIGELQIKLQHRNEEKEKLKKRMDDLTSELCDIEDQISDQQKCVKILEKSISLLKSSRSNQNEELSNAQRKMQDLLQQKVHLTNEIASMTERFKKEAQNLRDKNLKAERDIKEAEEKNLEYQQSMAKLSGIYEDRREKENNLSKIHLDISNQLEMSRRCREDNMENIAKLKMDTKALQNEIAELTENRLVNIEKHKRNLQELNEQLRTERQARLSLQAKHDEINTELDRLKEGHMAYMKEKEREILLNRNQHAELSKEHDALQIANMNLYGEIEALSQQHREAEEAYRLMEQSLTADVQELENRTEALSQNQLKNEEQLKTSRPILQEAIADLEAAQLNYEDKKKQSVGNRKQRPSIKI
;
A
#
# COMPACT_ATOMS: atom_id res chain seq x y z
N MET A 1 141.05 37.20 67.33
CA MET A 1 141.68 37.24 68.66
C MET A 1 143.16 37.46 68.45
N THR A 2 143.52 38.71 68.10
CA THR A 2 144.90 39.16 67.94
C THR A 2 145.38 39.61 69.32
N SER A 3 146.33 38.88 69.91
CA SER A 3 146.96 39.24 71.18
C SER A 3 147.67 40.60 71.01
N CYS A 4 147.14 41.65 71.63
CA CYS A 4 147.79 42.96 71.69
C CYS A 4 148.94 42.84 72.69
N ILE A 5 150.17 42.72 72.20
CA ILE A 5 151.37 42.64 73.03
C ILE A 5 151.64 44.07 73.54
N VAL A 6 151.23 44.35 74.79
CA VAL A 6 151.58 45.61 75.45
C VAL A 6 153.06 45.53 75.89
N PRO A 7 153.93 46.47 75.45
CA PRO A 7 155.34 46.45 75.82
C PRO A 7 155.57 46.75 77.31
N ASP A 8 156.63 46.15 77.86
CA ASP A 8 157.06 46.33 79.26
C ASP A 8 157.48 47.76 79.53
N PHE A 9 157.08 48.29 80.70
CA PHE A 9 157.40 49.68 81.03
C PHE A 9 158.91 49.82 81.23
N PRO A 10 159.63 50.62 80.40
CA PRO A 10 161.09 50.61 80.36
C PRO A 10 161.73 50.97 81.70
N ALA A 11 161.10 51.84 82.48
CA ALA A 11 161.60 52.25 83.79
C ALA A 11 161.50 51.13 84.84
N VAL A 12 160.55 50.20 84.71
CA VAL A 12 160.38 49.07 85.63
C VAL A 12 161.41 47.98 85.34
N LEU A 13 161.69 47.70 84.07
CA LEU A 13 162.78 46.78 83.67
C LEU A 13 164.13 47.26 84.23
N VAL A 14 164.45 48.54 84.07
CA VAL A 14 165.68 49.14 84.61
C VAL A 14 165.71 49.10 86.14
N ALA A 15 164.57 49.33 86.81
CA ALA A 15 164.49 49.24 88.27
C ALA A 15 164.69 47.80 88.79
N LEU A 16 164.17 46.79 88.09
CA LEU A 16 164.38 45.38 88.41
C LEU A 16 165.83 44.96 88.18
N GLU A 17 166.46 45.39 87.09
CA GLU A 17 167.90 45.17 86.83
C GLU A 17 168.76 45.77 87.94
N HIS A 18 168.49 47.02 88.35
CA HIS A 18 169.22 47.66 89.45
C HIS A 18 168.99 46.96 90.80
N LEU A 19 167.77 46.50 91.10
CA LEU A 19 167.47 45.76 92.33
C LEU A 19 168.17 44.40 92.37
N HIS A 20 168.21 43.68 91.23
CA HIS A 20 168.98 42.43 91.11
C HIS A 20 170.49 42.66 91.23
N GLU A 21 171.02 43.75 90.65
CA GLU A 21 172.44 44.08 90.75
C GLU A 21 172.84 44.41 92.19
N ILE A 22 171.99 45.11 92.95
CA ILE A 22 172.17 45.39 94.38
C ILE A 22 172.08 44.10 95.22
N GLU A 23 171.11 43.22 94.95
CA GLU A 23 171.00 41.91 95.60
C GLU A 23 172.28 41.07 95.40
N LYS A 24 172.82 41.09 94.17
CA LYS A 24 174.04 40.36 93.80
C LYS A 24 175.29 40.93 94.46
N GLN A 25 175.39 42.25 94.60
CA GLN A 25 176.49 42.91 95.31
C GLN A 25 176.47 42.59 96.82
N LEU A 26 175.30 42.51 97.43
CA LEU A 26 175.13 42.19 98.86
C LEU A 26 175.44 40.73 99.22
N GLN A 27 175.33 39.78 98.29
CA GLN A 27 175.70 38.37 98.53
C GLN A 27 177.22 38.11 98.47
N LEU A 28 177.99 38.96 97.79
CA LEU A 28 179.43 38.77 97.55
C LEU A 28 180.33 39.44 98.61
N GLU A 29 179.89 40.52 99.24
CA GLU A 29 180.61 41.17 100.34
C GLU A 29 180.05 40.73 101.70
N ARG A 30 180.82 39.94 102.46
CA ARG A 30 180.54 39.62 103.88
C ARG A 30 180.54 40.91 104.73
N VAL A 31 179.42 41.61 104.77
CA VAL A 31 179.15 42.69 105.73
C VAL A 31 177.96 42.26 106.56
N GLY A 32 178.16 42.13 107.88
CA GLY A 32 177.11 41.71 108.80
C GLY A 32 175.99 42.75 108.87
N LEU A 33 174.85 42.46 108.23
CA LEU A 33 173.50 42.99 108.44
C LEU A 33 172.51 41.91 107.90
N SER A 34 171.34 41.78 108.55
CA SER A 34 170.42 40.62 108.57
C SER A 34 169.98 40.07 107.20
N ASP A 35 169.76 38.74 107.12
CA ASP A 35 169.14 37.96 106.03
C ASP A 35 167.80 38.58 105.55
N ASP A 36 167.16 39.36 106.43
CA ASP A 36 165.95 40.14 106.16
C ASP A 36 166.12 41.18 105.03
N ALA A 37 167.32 41.75 104.83
CA ALA A 37 167.53 42.81 103.84
C ALA A 37 167.55 42.27 102.41
N SER A 38 168.22 41.15 102.16
CA SER A 38 168.21 40.47 100.86
C SER A 38 166.83 39.92 100.54
N GLN A 39 166.15 39.34 101.54
CA GLN A 39 164.76 38.90 101.39
C GLN A 39 163.81 40.06 101.10
N SER A 40 164.04 41.23 101.69
CA SER A 40 163.27 42.45 101.40
C SER A 40 163.46 42.93 99.96
N PHE A 41 164.69 42.92 99.41
CA PHE A 41 164.91 43.31 98.00
C PHE A 41 164.32 42.31 97.01
N ALA A 42 164.44 41.01 97.26
CA ALA A 42 163.80 39.99 96.44
C ALA A 42 162.27 40.10 96.48
N GLN A 43 161.69 40.40 97.64
CA GLN A 43 160.25 40.66 97.78
C GLN A 43 159.83 41.95 97.06
N ILE A 44 160.63 43.02 97.12
CA ILE A 44 160.37 44.26 96.38
C ILE A 44 160.43 44.01 94.87
N ALA A 45 161.44 43.28 94.38
CA ALA A 45 161.54 42.91 92.97
C ALA A 45 160.34 42.07 92.54
N ALA A 46 159.97 41.03 93.30
CA ALA A 46 158.79 40.21 93.01
C ALA A 46 157.48 41.03 93.02
N ALA A 47 157.32 41.97 93.96
CA ALA A 47 156.15 42.84 94.03
C ALA A 47 156.09 43.83 92.85
N ILE A 48 157.24 44.35 92.40
CA ILE A 48 157.33 45.20 91.20
C ILE A 48 156.98 44.39 89.94
N ASP A 49 157.48 43.14 89.84
CA ASP A 49 157.22 42.25 88.71
C ASP A 49 155.73 41.83 88.66
N GLU A 50 155.12 41.56 89.82
CA GLU A 50 153.69 41.28 89.96
C GLU A 50 152.84 42.52 89.64
N LEU A 51 153.26 43.70 90.07
CA LEU A 51 152.59 44.96 89.76
C LEU A 51 152.65 45.26 88.25
N GLU A 52 153.77 45.00 87.58
CA GLU A 52 153.91 45.19 86.13
C GLU A 52 153.06 44.18 85.34
N ARG A 53 152.99 42.91 85.78
CA ARG A 53 152.07 41.92 85.21
C ARG A 53 150.61 42.34 85.39
N SER A 54 150.24 42.82 86.57
CA SER A 54 148.88 43.31 86.86
C SER A 54 148.55 44.53 85.99
N ARG A 55 149.46 45.52 85.89
CA ARG A 55 149.32 46.68 85.01
C ARG A 55 149.10 46.25 83.56
N ARG A 56 149.86 45.27 83.08
CA ARG A 56 149.76 44.75 81.70
C ARG A 56 148.39 44.13 81.46
N SER A 57 147.94 43.23 82.35
CA SER A 57 146.61 42.60 82.27
C SER A 57 145.49 43.64 82.23
N VAL A 58 145.51 44.62 83.13
CA VAL A 58 144.49 45.68 83.19
C VAL A 58 144.51 46.56 81.93
N ARG A 59 145.69 46.83 81.36
CA ARG A 59 145.81 47.59 80.10
C ARG A 59 145.29 46.81 78.91
N GLU A 60 145.60 45.52 78.81
CA GLU A 60 145.06 44.64 77.75
C GLU A 60 143.53 44.55 77.85
N GLU A 61 142.98 44.36 79.06
CA GLU A 61 141.53 44.39 79.30
C GLU A 61 140.93 45.74 78.89
N LEU A 62 141.55 46.85 79.28
CA LEU A 62 141.08 48.19 78.90
C LEU A 62 141.11 48.41 77.38
N GLU A 63 142.11 47.89 76.68
CA GLU A 63 142.22 48.01 75.22
C GLU A 63 141.16 47.16 74.52
N VAL A 64 140.91 45.93 75.00
CA VAL A 64 139.79 45.09 74.52
C VAL A 64 138.46 45.80 74.75
N GLU A 65 138.21 46.31 75.96
CA GLU A 65 137.00 47.07 76.27
C GLU A 65 136.88 48.33 75.43
N THR A 66 137.99 49.02 75.14
CA THR A 66 137.97 50.22 74.27
C THR A 66 137.62 49.86 72.83
N ILE A 67 138.15 48.75 72.31
CA ILE A 67 137.84 48.24 70.96
C ILE A 67 136.39 47.79 70.89
N GLU A 68 135.91 47.02 71.87
CA GLU A 68 134.50 46.57 71.92
C GLU A 68 133.55 47.76 72.10
N THR A 69 133.89 48.73 72.94
CA THR A 69 133.13 49.99 73.07
C THR A 69 133.14 50.78 71.77
N SER A 70 134.24 50.78 71.01
CA SER A 70 134.33 51.44 69.70
C SER A 70 133.48 50.74 68.65
N LYS A 71 133.51 49.39 68.58
CA LYS A 71 132.63 48.58 67.73
C LYS A 71 131.15 48.82 68.06
N LEU A 72 130.82 48.82 69.36
CA LEU A 72 129.48 49.12 69.84
C LEU A 72 129.05 50.54 69.47
N ARG A 73 129.94 51.55 69.60
CA ARG A 73 129.65 52.93 69.17
C ARG A 73 129.40 53.04 67.67
N HIS A 74 130.24 52.40 66.85
CA HIS A 74 130.04 52.36 65.41
C HIS A 74 128.74 51.65 65.05
N GLY A 75 128.43 50.52 65.69
CA GLY A 75 127.15 49.83 65.56
C GLY A 75 125.97 50.73 65.94
N LEU A 76 126.04 51.40 67.09
CA LEU A 76 125.01 52.35 67.56
C LEU A 76 124.82 53.54 66.62
N GLN A 77 125.88 54.03 65.97
CA GLN A 77 125.77 55.12 65.00
C GLN A 77 125.28 54.65 63.62
N SER A 78 125.68 53.47 63.17
CA SER A 78 125.38 52.96 61.82
C SER A 78 124.07 52.17 61.72
N HIS A 79 123.69 51.40 62.75
CA HIS A 79 122.48 50.57 62.73
C HIS A 79 121.20 51.40 62.52
N PRO A 80 120.99 52.57 63.16
CA PRO A 80 119.78 53.37 62.89
C PRO A 80 119.66 53.82 61.44
N SER A 81 120.78 54.13 60.78
CA SER A 81 120.77 54.46 59.34
C SER A 81 120.52 53.25 58.45
N MET A 82 121.12 52.09 58.77
CA MET A 82 120.89 50.85 58.01
C MET A 82 119.45 50.37 58.15
N ILE A 83 118.90 50.34 59.38
CA ILE A 83 117.51 49.95 59.63
C ILE A 83 116.53 50.91 58.92
N LYS A 84 116.81 52.22 58.91
CA LYS A 84 115.99 53.17 58.15
C LYS A 84 116.05 52.93 56.64
N ALA A 85 117.21 52.59 56.10
CA ALA A 85 117.37 52.24 54.68
C ALA A 85 116.64 50.95 54.33
N GLU A 86 116.84 49.87 55.11
CA GLU A 86 116.13 48.59 54.92
C GLU A 86 114.61 48.74 55.05
N LEU A 87 114.14 49.53 56.02
CA LEU A 87 112.72 49.82 56.18
C LEU A 87 112.18 50.64 55.00
N ALA A 88 112.95 51.62 54.49
CA ALA A 88 112.57 52.38 53.31
C ALA A 88 112.46 51.49 52.07
N ASP A 89 113.41 50.57 51.87
CA ASP A 89 113.42 49.61 50.76
C ASP A 89 112.27 48.60 50.87
N ALA A 90 112.02 48.06 52.07
CA ALA A 90 110.88 47.18 52.33
C ALA A 90 109.54 47.90 52.11
N LEU A 91 109.41 49.14 52.58
CA LEU A 91 108.22 49.97 52.34
C LEU A 91 108.05 50.31 50.87
N ALA A 92 109.13 50.57 50.13
CA ALA A 92 109.08 50.77 48.69
C ALA A 92 108.61 49.50 47.97
N ALA A 93 109.17 48.34 48.29
CA ALA A 93 108.75 47.05 47.72
C ALA A 93 107.28 46.72 48.03
N VAL A 94 106.80 47.01 49.25
CA VAL A 94 105.38 46.84 49.60
C VAL A 94 104.50 47.83 48.84
N ARG A 95 104.93 49.09 48.67
CA ARG A 95 104.20 50.09 47.89
C ARG A 95 104.12 49.70 46.41
N ASP A 96 105.22 49.23 45.83
CA ASP A 96 105.28 48.80 44.44
C ASP A 96 104.45 47.54 44.21
N SER A 97 104.52 46.57 45.13
CA SER A 97 103.68 45.37 45.11
C SER A 97 102.18 45.71 45.25
N ASN A 98 101.83 46.60 46.18
CA ASN A 98 100.45 47.05 46.34
C ASN A 98 99.98 47.84 45.11
N ALA A 99 100.81 48.70 44.53
CA ALA A 99 100.50 49.42 43.30
C ALA A 99 100.29 48.45 42.12
N ALA A 100 101.13 47.40 42.00
CA ALA A 100 100.97 46.36 40.99
C ALA A 100 99.67 45.56 41.19
N GLN A 101 99.36 45.13 42.41
CA GLN A 101 98.11 44.43 42.73
C GLN A 101 96.90 45.32 42.45
N LEU A 102 96.94 46.59 42.85
CA LEU A 102 95.86 47.54 42.63
C LEU A 102 95.64 47.81 41.14
N ASN A 103 96.71 47.91 40.36
CA ASN A 103 96.62 48.01 38.90
C ASN A 103 96.07 46.73 38.27
N GLN A 104 96.47 45.56 38.76
CA GLN A 104 95.93 44.28 38.31
C GLN A 104 94.42 44.18 38.59
N LEU A 105 93.99 44.51 39.82
CA LEU A 105 92.56 44.55 40.17
C LEU A 105 91.79 45.55 39.30
N LYS A 106 92.38 46.72 38.99
CA LYS A 106 91.76 47.69 38.08
C LYS A 106 91.58 47.12 36.67
N LEU A 107 92.58 46.45 36.12
CA LEU A 107 92.50 45.81 34.81
C LEU A 107 91.47 44.67 34.81
N ASP A 108 91.46 43.83 35.84
CA ASP A 108 90.48 42.75 35.97
C ASP A 108 89.05 43.30 36.13
N LEU A 109 88.87 44.39 36.89
CA LEU A 109 87.58 45.07 37.02
C LEU A 109 87.12 45.66 35.69
N GLN A 110 88.03 46.29 34.94
CA GLN A 110 87.76 46.80 33.59
C GLN A 110 87.33 45.66 32.65
N ARG A 111 88.08 44.55 32.63
CA ARG A 111 87.74 43.36 31.83
C ARG A 111 86.36 42.82 32.17
N VAL A 112 86.06 42.62 33.46
CA VAL A 112 84.74 42.13 33.89
C VAL A 112 83.63 43.11 33.51
N THR A 113 83.88 44.42 33.64
CA THR A 113 82.90 45.45 33.23
C THR A 113 82.64 45.39 31.72
N GLU A 114 83.68 45.24 30.90
CA GLU A 114 83.56 45.07 29.45
C GLU A 114 82.81 43.77 29.09
N GLU A 115 83.09 42.65 29.77
CA GLU A 115 82.37 41.38 29.60
C GLU A 115 80.90 41.52 29.97
N VAL A 116 80.58 42.20 31.06
CA VAL A 116 79.20 42.50 31.48
C VAL A 116 78.50 43.36 30.42
N ASP A 117 79.14 44.41 29.93
CA ASP A 117 78.59 45.28 28.88
C ASP A 117 78.30 44.50 27.58
N ILE A 118 79.19 43.60 27.17
CA ILE A 118 78.99 42.74 26.00
C ILE A 118 77.82 41.77 26.24
N ALA A 119 77.76 41.14 27.42
CA ALA A 119 76.68 40.23 27.79
C ALA A 119 75.32 40.96 27.84
N GLU A 120 75.26 42.16 28.40
CA GLU A 120 74.04 42.98 28.42
C GLU A 120 73.59 43.36 27.01
N LYS A 121 74.52 43.77 26.14
CA LYS A 121 74.20 44.07 24.73
C LYS A 121 73.66 42.83 24.02
N SER A 122 74.26 41.67 24.25
CA SER A 122 73.79 40.39 23.70
C SER A 122 72.40 40.01 24.21
N LEU A 123 72.14 40.15 25.52
CA LEU A 123 70.83 39.91 26.12
C LEU A 123 69.76 40.84 25.55
N ARG A 124 70.06 42.13 25.40
CA ARG A 124 69.14 43.10 24.78
C ARG A 124 68.85 42.74 23.33
N PHE A 125 69.87 42.35 22.56
CA PHE A 125 69.70 41.90 21.18
C PHE A 125 68.81 40.65 21.08
N LEU A 126 69.07 39.63 21.89
CA LEU A 126 68.26 38.41 21.93
C LEU A 126 66.83 38.67 22.41
N ALA A 127 66.64 39.57 23.39
CA ALA A 127 65.31 39.98 23.84
C ALA A 127 64.53 40.69 22.72
N MET A 128 65.20 41.57 21.97
CA MET A 128 64.61 42.26 20.83
C MET A 128 64.24 41.28 19.70
N GLN A 129 65.13 40.32 19.41
CA GLN A 129 64.88 39.26 18.43
C GLN A 129 63.73 38.33 18.87
N ASN A 130 63.68 37.94 20.13
CA ASN A 130 62.57 37.14 20.65
C ASN A 130 61.25 37.92 20.60
N SER A 131 61.27 39.22 20.90
CA SER A 131 60.09 40.08 20.81
C SER A 131 59.59 40.25 19.36
N SER A 132 60.46 40.16 18.35
CA SER A 132 60.05 40.18 16.93
C SER A 132 59.65 38.81 16.41
N LEU A 133 60.31 37.73 16.84
CA LEU A 133 60.02 36.36 16.39
C LEU A 133 58.75 35.79 16.99
N PHE A 134 58.38 36.19 18.21
CA PHE A 134 57.15 35.72 18.84
C PHE A 134 55.89 36.06 18.03
N PRO A 135 55.64 37.32 17.62
CA PRO A 135 54.48 37.65 16.79
C PRO A 135 54.54 36.99 15.41
N GLU A 136 55.72 36.86 14.80
CA GLU A 136 55.87 36.15 13.53
C GLU A 136 55.49 34.67 13.67
N ARG A 137 55.90 34.02 14.77
CA ARG A 137 55.52 32.63 15.05
C ARG A 137 54.03 32.47 15.31
N GLU A 138 53.41 33.38 16.05
CA GLU A 138 51.97 33.34 16.30
C GLU A 138 51.17 33.63 15.02
N GLN A 139 51.65 34.55 14.17
CA GLN A 139 51.07 34.78 12.85
C GLN A 139 51.15 33.53 11.97
N VAL A 140 52.33 32.93 11.83
CA VAL A 140 52.50 31.69 11.05
C VAL A 140 51.65 30.55 11.61
N ARG A 141 51.52 30.46 12.95
CA ARG A 141 50.63 29.49 13.59
C ARG A 141 49.17 29.73 13.20
N ALA A 142 48.69 30.97 13.29
CA ALA A 142 47.33 31.33 12.93
C ALA A 142 47.05 31.09 11.43
N GLU A 143 47.99 31.42 10.55
CA GLU A 143 47.90 31.13 9.12
C GLU A 143 47.82 29.62 8.85
N HIS A 144 48.68 28.84 9.50
CA HIS A 144 48.68 27.37 9.36
C HIS A 144 47.39 26.74 9.91
N GLU A 145 46.89 27.21 11.05
CA GLU A 145 45.63 26.76 11.63
C GLU A 145 44.44 27.11 10.72
N GLY A 146 44.44 28.31 10.12
CA GLY A 146 43.47 28.69 9.09
C GLY A 146 43.53 27.81 7.84
N VAL A 147 44.72 27.42 7.38
CA VAL A 147 44.87 26.47 6.25
C VAL A 147 44.35 25.08 6.62
N ILE A 148 44.61 24.60 7.84
CA ILE A 148 44.05 23.32 8.33
C ILE A 148 42.53 23.38 8.37
N GLU A 149 41.96 24.47 8.88
CA GLU A 149 40.51 24.66 8.94
C GLU A 149 39.89 24.66 7.54
N GLN A 150 40.48 25.40 6.60
CA GLN A 150 40.06 25.39 5.19
C GLN A 150 40.15 23.99 4.57
N LEU A 151 41.22 23.24 4.83
CA LEU A 151 41.37 21.87 4.34
C LEU A 151 40.32 20.95 4.94
N ASN A 152 40.05 21.04 6.23
CA ASN A 152 39.01 20.25 6.89
C ASN A 152 37.63 20.58 6.33
N ASN A 153 37.32 21.86 6.11
CA ASN A 153 36.07 22.30 5.48
C ASN A 153 35.95 21.72 4.06
N HIS A 154 37.01 21.76 3.26
CA HIS A 154 37.02 21.14 1.94
C HIS A 154 36.85 19.61 1.98
N LEU A 155 37.45 18.92 2.96
CA LEU A 155 37.27 17.47 3.14
C LEU A 155 35.83 17.13 3.53
N THR A 156 35.23 17.91 4.44
CA THR A 156 33.83 17.77 4.85
C THR A 156 32.88 18.02 3.68
N GLU A 157 33.08 19.10 2.91
CA GLU A 157 32.29 19.36 1.70
C GLU A 157 32.42 18.23 0.68
N LYS A 158 33.64 17.70 0.47
CA LYS A 158 33.87 16.59 -0.45
C LYS A 158 33.17 15.32 0.01
N ALA A 159 33.16 15.04 1.32
CA ALA A 159 32.43 13.92 1.89
C ALA A 159 30.91 14.12 1.71
N ASN A 160 30.38 15.30 2.01
CA ASN A 160 28.96 15.64 1.83
C ASN A 160 28.54 15.52 0.36
N LYS A 161 29.33 16.06 -0.57
CA LYS A 161 29.08 15.92 -2.01
C LYS A 161 29.06 14.46 -2.44
N ARG A 162 29.96 13.61 -1.90
CA ARG A 162 29.95 12.16 -2.15
C ARG A 162 28.70 11.47 -1.61
N ILE A 163 28.24 11.83 -0.42
CA ILE A 163 26.99 11.32 0.16
C ILE A 163 25.82 11.67 -0.77
N VAL A 164 25.67 12.94 -1.13
CA VAL A 164 24.60 13.41 -2.03
C VAL A 164 24.66 12.70 -3.39
N VAL A 165 25.85 12.54 -3.97
CA VAL A 165 26.02 11.79 -5.24
C VAL A 165 25.59 10.34 -5.09
N ASN A 166 25.96 9.66 -3.99
CA ASN A 166 25.54 8.28 -3.75
C ASN A 166 24.03 8.17 -3.52
N GLU A 167 23.41 9.10 -2.78
CA GLU A 167 21.96 9.16 -2.61
C GLU A 167 21.23 9.38 -3.94
N ILE A 168 21.72 10.28 -4.79
CA ILE A 168 21.18 10.50 -6.13
C ILE A 168 21.34 9.23 -6.95
N TYR A 169 22.48 8.53 -6.88
CA TYR A 169 22.70 7.28 -7.60
C TYR A 169 21.73 6.17 -7.15
N ILE A 170 21.49 6.05 -5.85
CA ILE A 170 20.49 5.13 -5.29
C ILE A 170 19.09 5.50 -5.80
N LYS A 171 18.70 6.78 -5.73
CA LYS A 171 17.41 7.26 -6.24
C LYS A 171 17.25 6.97 -7.73
N ILE A 172 18.27 7.23 -8.56
CA ILE A 172 18.26 6.91 -9.99
C ILE A 172 18.05 5.41 -10.17
N ARG A 173 18.84 4.56 -9.51
CA ARG A 173 18.72 3.10 -9.62
C ARG A 173 17.34 2.59 -9.21
N ASP A 174 16.75 3.15 -8.16
CA ASP A 174 15.41 2.76 -7.71
C ASP A 174 14.33 3.23 -8.68
N THR A 175 14.44 4.44 -9.24
CA THR A 175 13.54 4.90 -10.30
C THR A 175 13.69 4.08 -11.58
N GLU A 176 14.90 3.64 -11.95
CA GLU A 176 15.14 2.74 -13.08
C GLU A 176 14.50 1.37 -12.87
N LYS A 177 14.66 0.78 -11.68
CA LYS A 177 13.99 -0.48 -11.30
C LYS A 177 12.47 -0.32 -11.34
N HIS A 178 11.94 0.78 -10.79
CA HIS A 178 10.51 1.06 -10.79
C HIS A 178 9.99 1.22 -12.22
N THR A 179 10.70 1.98 -13.06
CA THR A 179 10.36 2.16 -14.48
C THR A 179 10.42 0.85 -15.25
N ALA A 180 11.43 0.00 -15.00
CA ALA A 180 11.52 -1.33 -15.61
C ALA A 180 10.35 -2.24 -15.17
N GLY A 181 9.97 -2.20 -13.88
CA GLY A 181 8.79 -2.88 -13.37
C GLY A 181 7.50 -2.42 -14.03
N LEU A 182 7.31 -1.10 -14.16
CA LEU A 182 6.16 -0.52 -14.86
C LEU A 182 6.12 -0.91 -16.34
N ARG A 183 7.26 -0.89 -17.05
CA ARG A 183 7.33 -1.35 -18.45
C ARG A 183 6.91 -2.81 -18.59
N LYS A 184 7.39 -3.69 -17.70
CA LYS A 184 7.00 -5.10 -17.70
C LYS A 184 5.51 -5.29 -17.38
N ALA A 185 4.98 -4.52 -16.44
CA ALA A 185 3.55 -4.54 -16.12
C ALA A 185 2.70 -4.06 -17.31
N LEU A 186 3.15 -3.03 -18.02
CA LEU A 186 2.50 -2.50 -19.21
C LEU A 186 2.54 -3.51 -20.36
N GLU A 187 3.69 -4.16 -20.59
CA GLU A 187 3.81 -5.23 -21.59
C GLU A 187 2.91 -6.44 -21.26
N ASN A 188 2.80 -6.80 -19.98
CA ASN A 188 1.87 -7.85 -19.54
C ASN A 188 0.42 -7.45 -19.77
N LEU A 189 0.05 -6.22 -19.41
CA LEU A 189 -1.31 -5.70 -19.61
C LEU A 189 -1.67 -5.63 -21.10
N GLU A 190 -0.74 -5.23 -21.96
CA GLU A 190 -0.92 -5.25 -23.42
C GLU A 190 -1.16 -6.67 -23.94
N LYS A 191 -0.40 -7.67 -23.45
CA LYS A 191 -0.62 -9.08 -23.78
C LYS A 191 -1.99 -9.56 -23.30
N GLU A 192 -2.36 -9.27 -22.06
CA GLU A 192 -3.68 -9.60 -21.50
C GLU A 192 -4.81 -8.95 -22.31
N MET A 193 -4.67 -7.67 -22.68
CA MET A 193 -5.63 -6.98 -23.53
C MET A 193 -5.73 -7.58 -24.94
N MET A 194 -4.60 -7.99 -25.54
CA MET A 194 -4.61 -8.69 -26.82
C MET A 194 -5.30 -10.05 -26.72
N GLU A 195 -5.03 -10.82 -25.65
CA GLU A 195 -5.68 -12.08 -25.40
C GLU A 195 -7.19 -11.92 -25.16
N GLU A 196 -7.61 -10.95 -24.35
CA GLU A 196 -9.03 -10.64 -24.13
C GLU A 196 -9.72 -10.20 -25.42
N ARG A 197 -9.08 -9.33 -26.23
CA ARG A 197 -9.60 -8.97 -27.56
C ARG A 197 -9.74 -10.18 -28.46
N LYS A 198 -8.79 -11.11 -28.42
CA LYS A 198 -8.85 -12.37 -29.19
C LYS A 198 -10.00 -13.26 -28.71
N ARG A 199 -10.12 -13.50 -27.40
CA ARG A 199 -11.22 -14.27 -26.80
C ARG A 199 -12.58 -13.65 -27.10
N PHE A 200 -12.66 -12.32 -27.04
CA PHE A 200 -13.87 -11.58 -27.41
C PHE A 200 -14.20 -11.76 -28.89
N GLY A 201 -13.21 -11.68 -29.79
CA GLY A 201 -13.36 -11.97 -31.21
C GLY A 201 -13.88 -13.39 -31.46
N GLU A 202 -13.24 -14.40 -30.87
CA GLU A 202 -13.68 -15.81 -30.97
C GLU A 202 -15.11 -16.00 -30.42
N SER A 203 -15.44 -15.36 -29.29
CA SER A 203 -16.79 -15.41 -28.72
C SER A 203 -17.81 -14.72 -29.64
N LYS A 204 -17.45 -13.58 -30.24
CA LYS A 204 -18.28 -12.90 -31.23
C LYS A 204 -18.51 -13.77 -32.46
N ASP A 205 -17.48 -14.36 -33.03
CA ASP A 205 -17.57 -15.23 -34.21
C ASP A 205 -18.45 -16.46 -33.92
N THR A 206 -18.29 -17.09 -32.76
CA THR A 206 -19.15 -18.22 -32.35
C THR A 206 -20.61 -17.80 -32.14
N LEU A 207 -20.86 -16.60 -31.63
CA LEU A 207 -22.22 -16.05 -31.54
C LEU A 207 -22.80 -15.72 -32.92
N GLU A 208 -22.01 -15.16 -33.84
CA GLU A 208 -22.43 -14.91 -35.22
C GLU A 208 -22.79 -16.21 -35.95
N ILE A 209 -21.99 -17.27 -35.78
CA ILE A 209 -22.31 -18.61 -36.30
C ILE A 209 -23.65 -19.10 -35.71
N LYS A 210 -23.84 -19.00 -34.38
CA LYS A 210 -25.10 -19.39 -33.74
C LYS A 210 -26.29 -18.56 -34.22
N ILE A 211 -26.13 -17.27 -34.43
CA ILE A 211 -27.17 -16.39 -34.99
C ILE A 211 -27.51 -16.85 -36.41
N GLY A 212 -26.51 -17.14 -37.24
CA GLY A 212 -26.70 -17.67 -38.59
C GLY A 212 -27.46 -19.00 -38.58
N GLU A 213 -27.07 -19.94 -37.72
CA GLU A 213 -27.78 -21.21 -37.55
C GLU A 213 -29.24 -21.01 -37.09
N LEU A 214 -29.47 -20.08 -36.15
CA LEU A 214 -30.81 -19.75 -35.67
C LEU A 214 -31.64 -19.08 -36.76
N GLN A 215 -31.05 -18.20 -37.58
CA GLN A 215 -31.72 -17.59 -38.73
C GLN A 215 -32.11 -18.65 -39.77
N ILE A 216 -31.23 -19.61 -40.08
CA ILE A 216 -31.56 -20.73 -40.98
C ILE A 216 -32.70 -21.57 -40.39
N LYS A 217 -32.63 -21.92 -39.10
CA LYS A 217 -33.71 -22.65 -38.42
C LYS A 217 -35.03 -21.87 -38.43
N LEU A 218 -34.98 -20.56 -38.21
CA LEU A 218 -36.15 -19.67 -38.24
C LEU A 218 -36.74 -19.60 -39.65
N GLN A 219 -35.90 -19.47 -40.68
CA GLN A 219 -36.32 -19.47 -42.07
C GLN A 219 -37.00 -20.81 -42.41
N HIS A 220 -36.41 -21.93 -42.02
CA HIS A 220 -37.01 -23.25 -42.22
C HIS A 220 -38.36 -23.38 -41.51
N ARG A 221 -38.46 -22.93 -40.26
CA ARG A 221 -39.73 -22.90 -39.50
C ARG A 221 -40.78 -21.99 -40.13
N ASN A 222 -40.37 -20.85 -40.69
CA ASN A 222 -41.28 -19.96 -41.42
C ASN A 222 -41.74 -20.59 -42.73
N GLU A 223 -40.86 -21.30 -43.46
CA GLU A 223 -41.25 -22.06 -44.66
C GLU A 223 -42.22 -23.20 -44.32
N GLU A 224 -41.99 -23.94 -43.23
CA GLU A 224 -42.92 -24.94 -42.71
C GLU A 224 -44.26 -24.32 -42.35
N LYS A 225 -44.25 -23.20 -41.62
CA LYS A 225 -45.45 -22.46 -41.26
C LYS A 225 -46.20 -21.99 -42.50
N GLU A 226 -45.51 -21.50 -43.53
CA GLU A 226 -46.17 -21.00 -44.73
C GLU A 226 -46.72 -22.14 -45.60
N LYS A 227 -46.06 -23.30 -45.62
CA LYS A 227 -46.62 -24.53 -46.20
C LYS A 227 -47.87 -24.97 -45.44
N LEU A 228 -47.85 -24.93 -44.10
CA LEU A 228 -48.99 -25.29 -43.26
C LEU A 228 -50.15 -24.30 -43.45
N LYS A 229 -49.85 -23.01 -43.55
CA LYS A 229 -50.83 -21.96 -43.83
C LYS A 229 -51.47 -22.16 -45.20
N LYS A 230 -50.70 -22.41 -46.26
CA LYS A 230 -51.24 -22.79 -47.57
C LYS A 230 -52.14 -24.02 -47.49
N ARG A 231 -51.72 -25.05 -46.75
CA ARG A 231 -52.56 -26.25 -46.56
C ARG A 231 -53.85 -25.94 -45.79
N MET A 232 -53.80 -25.04 -44.81
CA MET A 232 -54.98 -24.58 -44.10
C MET A 232 -55.91 -23.76 -45.00
N ASP A 233 -55.35 -22.88 -45.83
CA ASP A 233 -56.11 -22.08 -46.80
C ASP A 233 -56.77 -23.00 -47.84
N ASP A 234 -56.04 -23.99 -48.37
CA ASP A 234 -56.58 -25.02 -49.28
C ASP A 234 -57.74 -25.80 -48.62
N LEU A 235 -57.54 -26.27 -47.38
CA LEU A 235 -58.58 -26.99 -46.62
C LEU A 235 -59.78 -26.10 -46.29
N THR A 236 -59.57 -24.80 -46.06
CA THR A 236 -60.64 -23.84 -45.82
C THR A 236 -61.43 -23.59 -47.10
N SER A 237 -60.76 -23.51 -48.26
CA SER A 237 -61.43 -23.45 -49.56
C SER A 237 -62.23 -24.71 -49.84
N GLU A 238 -61.66 -25.90 -49.60
CA GLU A 238 -62.38 -27.18 -49.73
C GLU A 238 -63.59 -27.24 -48.78
N LEU A 239 -63.47 -26.73 -47.56
CA LEU A 239 -64.59 -26.62 -46.62
C LEU A 239 -65.67 -25.66 -47.13
N CYS A 240 -65.31 -24.48 -47.64
CA CYS A 240 -66.29 -23.56 -48.24
C CYS A 240 -67.01 -24.20 -49.43
N ASP A 241 -66.29 -24.91 -50.31
CA ASP A 241 -66.88 -25.62 -51.44
C ASP A 241 -67.86 -26.72 -50.95
N ILE A 242 -67.52 -27.45 -49.90
CA ILE A 242 -68.40 -28.45 -49.28
C ILE A 242 -69.59 -27.78 -48.59
N GLU A 243 -69.41 -26.67 -47.90
CA GLU A 243 -70.48 -25.89 -47.27
C GLU A 243 -71.46 -25.33 -48.31
N ASP A 244 -70.96 -24.86 -49.44
CA ASP A 244 -71.77 -24.42 -50.59
C ASP A 244 -72.52 -25.61 -51.22
N GLN A 245 -71.87 -26.76 -51.39
CA GLN A 245 -72.54 -27.99 -51.83
C GLN A 245 -73.62 -28.44 -50.84
N ILE A 246 -73.38 -28.35 -49.53
CA ILE A 246 -74.37 -28.65 -48.50
C ILE A 246 -75.51 -27.65 -48.56
N SER A 247 -75.23 -26.35 -48.74
CA SER A 247 -76.24 -25.30 -48.91
C SER A 247 -77.12 -25.57 -50.12
N ASP A 248 -76.54 -25.97 -51.25
CA ASP A 248 -77.26 -26.34 -52.46
C ASP A 248 -78.05 -27.64 -52.31
N GLN A 249 -77.49 -28.64 -51.64
CA GLN A 249 -78.23 -29.84 -51.26
C GLN A 249 -79.39 -29.51 -50.30
N GLN A 250 -79.22 -28.61 -49.34
CA GLN A 250 -80.29 -28.15 -48.46
C GLN A 250 -81.37 -27.39 -49.22
N LYS A 251 -81.02 -26.57 -50.23
CA LYS A 251 -82.01 -25.95 -51.13
C LYS A 251 -82.76 -27.02 -51.92
N CYS A 252 -82.07 -28.02 -52.47
CA CYS A 252 -82.68 -29.16 -53.16
C CYS A 252 -83.60 -29.96 -52.24
N VAL A 253 -83.18 -30.23 -51.00
CA VAL A 253 -84.00 -30.88 -49.97
C VAL A 253 -85.23 -30.03 -49.68
N LYS A 254 -85.11 -28.71 -49.47
CA LYS A 254 -86.28 -27.83 -49.27
C LYS A 254 -87.25 -27.84 -50.47
N ILE A 255 -86.73 -27.91 -51.70
CA ILE A 255 -87.56 -28.04 -52.92
C ILE A 255 -88.25 -29.40 -52.94
N LEU A 256 -87.54 -30.49 -52.63
CA LEU A 256 -88.08 -31.84 -52.55
C LEU A 256 -89.09 -31.99 -51.40
N GLU A 257 -88.84 -31.39 -50.24
CA GLU A 257 -89.77 -31.33 -49.10
C GLU A 257 -91.04 -30.56 -49.47
N LYS A 258 -90.91 -29.45 -50.21
CA LYS A 258 -92.07 -28.71 -50.75
C LYS A 258 -92.85 -29.56 -51.77
N SER A 259 -92.16 -30.32 -52.61
CA SER A 259 -92.76 -31.28 -53.54
C SER A 259 -93.45 -32.44 -52.79
N ILE A 260 -92.83 -32.99 -51.75
CA ILE A 260 -93.40 -34.02 -50.88
C ILE A 260 -94.60 -33.46 -50.11
N SER A 261 -94.56 -32.20 -49.66
CA SER A 261 -95.69 -31.51 -49.06
C SER A 261 -96.86 -31.41 -50.05
N LEU A 262 -96.61 -30.98 -51.29
CA LEU A 262 -97.63 -30.91 -52.34
C LEU A 262 -98.18 -32.29 -52.71
N LEU A 263 -97.32 -33.30 -52.80
CA LEU A 263 -97.72 -34.69 -53.04
C LEU A 263 -98.47 -35.29 -51.85
N LYS A 264 -98.12 -34.94 -50.61
CA LYS A 264 -98.87 -35.34 -49.41
C LYS A 264 -100.25 -34.68 -49.39
N SER A 265 -100.37 -33.41 -49.77
CA SER A 265 -101.65 -32.72 -49.92
C SER A 265 -102.49 -33.35 -51.05
N SER A 266 -101.88 -33.66 -52.20
CA SER A 266 -102.53 -34.38 -53.30
C SER A 266 -102.97 -35.79 -52.89
N ARG A 267 -102.12 -36.53 -52.17
CA ARG A 267 -102.44 -37.86 -51.64
C ARG A 267 -103.55 -37.77 -50.60
N SER A 268 -103.56 -36.74 -49.76
CA SER A 268 -104.63 -36.50 -48.78
C SER A 268 -105.97 -36.28 -49.50
N ASN A 269 -106.00 -35.44 -50.54
CA ASN A 269 -107.20 -35.20 -51.35
C ASN A 269 -107.67 -36.49 -52.05
N GLN A 270 -106.75 -37.27 -52.62
CA GLN A 270 -107.08 -38.57 -53.22
C GLN A 270 -107.57 -39.59 -52.18
N ASN A 271 -107.02 -39.57 -50.96
CA ASN A 271 -107.47 -40.44 -49.87
C ASN A 271 -108.86 -40.02 -49.35
N GLU A 272 -109.18 -38.72 -49.40
CA GLU A 272 -110.49 -38.18 -49.06
C GLU A 272 -111.53 -38.53 -50.14
N GLU A 273 -111.16 -38.50 -51.42
CA GLU A 273 -111.95 -39.04 -52.53
C GLU A 273 -112.17 -40.56 -52.39
N LEU A 274 -111.14 -41.31 -52.00
CA LEU A 274 -111.21 -42.76 -51.78
C LEU A 274 -112.03 -43.11 -50.52
N SER A 275 -111.97 -42.29 -49.48
CA SER A 275 -112.82 -42.40 -48.28
C SER A 275 -114.28 -42.07 -48.61
N ASN A 276 -114.55 -41.06 -49.44
CA ASN A 276 -115.88 -40.76 -49.95
C ASN A 276 -116.41 -41.90 -50.84
N ALA A 277 -115.56 -42.53 -51.65
CA ALA A 277 -115.91 -43.71 -52.44
C ALA A 277 -116.15 -44.95 -51.57
N GLN A 278 -115.37 -45.15 -50.50
CA GLN A 278 -115.60 -46.20 -49.50
C GLN A 278 -116.88 -45.98 -48.70
N ARG A 279 -117.24 -44.72 -48.39
CA ARG A 279 -118.53 -44.38 -47.75
C ARG A 279 -119.71 -44.70 -48.67
N LYS A 280 -119.60 -44.36 -49.97
CA LYS A 280 -120.57 -44.78 -51.00
C LYS A 280 -120.65 -46.31 -51.15
N MET A 281 -119.52 -47.02 -51.08
CA MET A 281 -119.49 -48.49 -51.07
C MET A 281 -120.16 -49.07 -49.82
N GLN A 282 -119.97 -48.42 -48.66
CA GLN A 282 -120.56 -48.85 -47.39
C GLN A 282 -122.08 -48.62 -47.36
N ASP A 283 -122.57 -47.52 -47.94
CA ASP A 283 -124.00 -47.28 -48.15
C ASP A 283 -124.62 -48.31 -49.12
N LEU A 284 -123.91 -48.68 -50.19
CA LEU A 284 -124.30 -49.75 -51.11
C LEU A 284 -124.26 -51.14 -50.45
N LEU A 285 -123.33 -51.39 -49.53
CA LEU A 285 -123.28 -52.61 -48.72
C LEU A 285 -124.42 -52.67 -47.70
N GLN A 286 -124.82 -51.54 -47.10
CA GLN A 286 -126.01 -51.47 -46.25
C GLN A 286 -127.30 -51.69 -47.06
N GLN A 287 -127.39 -51.18 -48.28
CA GLN A 287 -128.48 -51.52 -49.21
C GLN A 287 -128.45 -53.01 -49.61
N LYS A 288 -127.27 -53.60 -49.83
CA LYS A 288 -127.12 -55.05 -50.07
C LYS A 288 -127.59 -55.88 -48.87
N VAL A 289 -127.25 -55.50 -47.64
CA VAL A 289 -127.70 -56.18 -46.42
C VAL A 289 -129.21 -56.03 -46.21
N HIS A 290 -129.78 -54.84 -46.48
CA HIS A 290 -131.22 -54.63 -46.48
C HIS A 290 -131.93 -55.54 -47.49
N LEU A 291 -131.45 -55.60 -48.74
CA LEU A 291 -132.00 -56.49 -49.79
C LEU A 291 -131.79 -57.98 -49.47
N THR A 292 -130.70 -58.34 -48.78
CA THR A 292 -130.42 -59.72 -48.33
C THR A 292 -131.38 -60.14 -47.21
N ASN A 293 -131.71 -59.24 -46.28
CA ASN A 293 -132.71 -59.48 -45.24
C ASN A 293 -134.13 -59.50 -45.81
N GLU A 294 -134.41 -58.71 -46.84
CA GLU A 294 -135.68 -58.73 -47.57
C GLU A 294 -135.86 -60.06 -48.32
N ILE A 295 -134.81 -60.54 -48.99
CA ILE A 295 -134.74 -61.88 -49.62
C ILE A 295 -134.87 -62.99 -48.57
N ALA A 296 -134.25 -62.86 -47.39
CA ALA A 296 -134.40 -63.82 -46.30
C ALA A 296 -135.85 -63.84 -45.74
N SER A 297 -136.50 -62.68 -45.61
CA SER A 297 -137.91 -62.60 -45.19
C SER A 297 -138.87 -63.16 -46.23
N MET A 298 -138.56 -62.99 -47.52
CA MET A 298 -139.31 -63.58 -48.63
C MET A 298 -139.06 -65.09 -48.72
N THR A 299 -137.85 -65.57 -48.43
CA THR A 299 -137.50 -66.99 -48.35
C THR A 299 -138.17 -67.69 -47.17
N GLU A 300 -138.33 -67.01 -46.03
CA GLU A 300 -139.04 -67.53 -44.85
C GLU A 300 -140.56 -67.55 -45.08
N ARG A 301 -141.12 -66.55 -45.79
CA ARG A 301 -142.51 -66.57 -46.30
C ARG A 301 -142.72 -67.69 -47.30
N PHE A 302 -141.81 -67.89 -48.25
CA PHE A 302 -141.85 -69.01 -49.20
C PHE A 302 -141.69 -70.36 -48.52
N LYS A 303 -140.93 -70.49 -47.44
CA LYS A 303 -140.87 -71.72 -46.61
C LYS A 303 -142.18 -71.98 -45.87
N LYS A 304 -142.86 -70.95 -45.35
CA LYS A 304 -144.20 -71.07 -44.75
C LYS A 304 -145.29 -71.42 -45.78
N GLU A 305 -145.24 -70.84 -46.97
CA GLU A 305 -146.13 -71.14 -48.11
C GLU A 305 -145.89 -72.57 -48.64
N ALA A 306 -144.62 -73.01 -48.72
CA ALA A 306 -144.22 -74.36 -49.11
C ALA A 306 -144.60 -75.42 -48.05
N GLN A 307 -144.60 -75.07 -46.77
CA GLN A 307 -145.11 -75.93 -45.69
C GLN A 307 -146.65 -76.06 -45.75
N ASN A 308 -147.36 -74.97 -46.05
CA ASN A 308 -148.82 -74.98 -46.27
C ASN A 308 -149.23 -75.80 -47.51
N LEU A 309 -148.40 -75.82 -48.55
CA LEU A 309 -148.58 -76.67 -49.72
C LEU A 309 -148.22 -78.15 -49.43
N ARG A 310 -147.24 -78.42 -48.54
CA ARG A 310 -146.97 -79.77 -48.02
C ARG A 310 -148.12 -80.34 -47.20
N ASP A 311 -148.79 -79.53 -46.38
CA ASP A 311 -149.92 -79.98 -45.56
C ASP A 311 -151.19 -80.24 -46.41
N LYS A 312 -151.32 -79.57 -47.57
CA LYS A 312 -152.32 -79.90 -48.60
C LYS A 312 -151.94 -81.16 -49.40
N ASN A 313 -150.66 -81.42 -49.62
CA ASN A 313 -150.15 -82.66 -50.23
C ASN A 313 -150.36 -83.88 -49.31
N LEU A 314 -150.15 -83.74 -48.00
CA LEU A 314 -150.43 -84.78 -46.98
C LEU A 314 -151.93 -85.09 -46.81
N LYS A 315 -152.82 -84.22 -47.31
CA LYS A 315 -154.27 -84.48 -47.41
C LYS A 315 -154.60 -85.27 -48.68
N ALA A 316 -153.90 -85.03 -49.79
CA ALA A 316 -153.98 -85.83 -51.02
C ALA A 316 -153.28 -87.21 -50.88
N GLU A 317 -152.20 -87.32 -50.10
CA GLU A 317 -151.53 -88.58 -49.77
C GLU A 317 -152.38 -89.50 -48.87
N ARG A 318 -153.33 -88.92 -48.11
CA ARG A 318 -154.31 -89.69 -47.34
C ARG A 318 -155.42 -90.30 -48.21
N ASP A 319 -155.71 -89.69 -49.36
CA ASP A 319 -156.61 -90.26 -50.39
C ASP A 319 -155.88 -91.31 -51.26
N ILE A 320 -154.53 -91.32 -51.26
CA ILE A 320 -153.66 -92.38 -51.83
C ILE A 320 -153.52 -93.59 -50.87
N LYS A 321 -153.66 -93.36 -49.56
CA LYS A 321 -153.71 -94.40 -48.52
C LYS A 321 -154.70 -95.53 -48.82
N GLU A 322 -155.78 -95.24 -49.53
CA GLU A 322 -156.87 -96.19 -49.80
C GLU A 322 -156.62 -97.09 -51.04
N ALA A 323 -155.61 -96.75 -51.86
CA ALA A 323 -155.27 -97.45 -53.10
C ALA A 323 -154.11 -98.46 -52.94
N GLU A 324 -153.12 -98.19 -52.07
CA GLU A 324 -151.97 -99.08 -51.85
C GLU A 324 -152.23 -100.21 -50.85
N GLU A 325 -153.27 -100.11 -50.02
CA GLU A 325 -153.78 -101.23 -49.22
C GLU A 325 -154.29 -102.39 -50.10
N LYS A 326 -154.54 -102.15 -51.41
CA LYS A 326 -154.76 -103.19 -52.43
C LYS A 326 -153.46 -103.74 -53.08
N ASN A 327 -152.33 -103.04 -52.95
CA ASN A 327 -150.99 -103.47 -53.43
C ASN A 327 -150.24 -104.31 -52.37
N LEU A 328 -150.60 -104.12 -51.09
CA LEU A 328 -150.15 -104.93 -49.94
C LEU A 328 -150.51 -106.43 -50.06
N GLU A 329 -151.50 -106.78 -50.90
CA GLU A 329 -151.86 -108.16 -51.24
C GLU A 329 -150.88 -108.84 -52.24
N TYR A 330 -150.07 -108.09 -53.00
CA TYR A 330 -149.25 -108.66 -54.10
C TYR A 330 -147.76 -108.93 -53.81
N GLN A 331 -147.09 -108.32 -52.83
CA GLN A 331 -145.62 -108.49 -52.66
C GLN A 331 -145.08 -108.85 -51.27
N GLN A 332 -145.92 -109.51 -50.48
CA GLN A 332 -145.46 -110.58 -49.56
C GLN A 332 -144.65 -111.67 -50.30
N SER A 333 -144.68 -111.67 -51.65
CA SER A 333 -143.83 -112.42 -52.57
C SER A 333 -142.35 -111.95 -52.67
N MET A 334 -141.98 -110.72 -52.27
CA MET A 334 -140.64 -110.14 -52.54
C MET A 334 -139.65 -110.19 -51.36
N ALA A 335 -140.07 -110.66 -50.18
CA ALA A 335 -139.28 -110.72 -48.95
C ALA A 335 -138.08 -111.70 -48.96
N LYS A 336 -137.75 -112.37 -50.08
CA LYS A 336 -136.69 -113.40 -50.14
C LYS A 336 -135.32 -112.90 -50.64
N LEU A 337 -135.19 -111.68 -51.15
CA LEU A 337 -134.01 -111.30 -51.96
C LEU A 337 -132.96 -110.39 -51.28
N SER A 338 -133.24 -109.70 -50.18
CA SER A 338 -132.39 -108.56 -49.76
C SER A 338 -131.45 -108.80 -48.57
N GLY A 339 -131.47 -109.97 -47.91
CA GLY A 339 -130.56 -110.32 -46.81
C GLY A 339 -129.08 -110.47 -47.19
N ILE A 340 -128.63 -109.95 -48.33
CA ILE A 340 -127.28 -110.10 -48.88
C ILE A 340 -126.43 -108.82 -48.72
N TYR A 341 -127.03 -107.67 -48.38
CA TYR A 341 -126.33 -106.37 -48.41
C TYR A 341 -125.77 -105.86 -47.07
N GLU A 342 -126.17 -106.41 -45.92
CA GLU A 342 -125.75 -105.91 -44.59
C GLU A 342 -124.27 -106.20 -44.20
N ASP A 343 -123.64 -107.28 -44.68
CA ASP A 343 -122.32 -107.76 -44.21
C ASP A 343 -121.09 -106.87 -44.57
N ARG A 344 -121.24 -105.90 -45.48
CA ARG A 344 -120.08 -105.17 -46.05
C ARG A 344 -119.66 -103.93 -45.25
N ARG A 345 -120.50 -103.43 -44.35
CA ARG A 345 -120.37 -102.08 -43.73
C ARG A 345 -119.54 -102.04 -42.45
N GLU A 346 -119.27 -103.18 -41.82
CA GLU A 346 -118.68 -103.23 -40.46
C GLU A 346 -117.13 -103.12 -40.42
N LYS A 347 -116.43 -103.39 -41.54
CA LYS A 347 -114.95 -103.46 -41.57
C LYS A 347 -114.22 -102.12 -41.67
N GLU A 348 -114.89 -101.03 -42.01
CA GLU A 348 -114.26 -99.74 -42.35
C GLU A 348 -113.98 -98.84 -41.12
N ASN A 349 -114.68 -99.05 -40.00
CA ASN A 349 -114.65 -98.13 -38.84
C ASN A 349 -113.46 -98.29 -37.85
N ASN A 350 -112.63 -99.33 -37.95
CA ASN A 350 -111.61 -99.61 -36.91
C ASN A 350 -110.24 -98.93 -37.09
N LEU A 351 -109.93 -98.34 -38.25
CA LEU A 351 -108.59 -97.78 -38.54
C LEU A 351 -108.35 -96.33 -38.07
N SER A 352 -109.39 -95.57 -37.71
CA SER A 352 -109.28 -94.11 -37.49
C SER A 352 -108.86 -93.68 -36.08
N LYS A 353 -108.97 -94.53 -35.05
CA LYS A 353 -108.77 -94.14 -33.62
C LYS A 353 -107.31 -94.07 -33.14
N ILE A 354 -106.35 -94.71 -33.81
CA ILE A 354 -104.96 -94.84 -33.31
C ILE A 354 -104.10 -93.58 -33.58
N HIS A 355 -104.50 -92.72 -34.53
CA HIS A 355 -103.66 -91.62 -35.02
C HIS A 355 -103.64 -90.36 -34.12
N LEU A 356 -104.57 -90.22 -33.15
CA LEU A 356 -104.80 -88.97 -32.40
C LEU A 356 -103.95 -88.83 -31.12
N ASP A 357 -103.54 -89.93 -30.47
CA ASP A 357 -102.88 -89.90 -29.15
C ASP A 357 -101.38 -89.54 -29.18
N ILE A 358 -100.68 -89.75 -30.31
CA ILE A 358 -99.22 -89.53 -30.42
C ILE A 358 -98.87 -88.03 -30.52
N SER A 359 -99.78 -87.18 -31.02
CA SER A 359 -99.49 -85.76 -31.29
C SER A 359 -99.41 -84.89 -30.01
N ASN A 360 -100.20 -85.20 -28.98
CA ASN A 360 -100.33 -84.37 -27.78
C ASN A 360 -99.15 -84.49 -26.79
N GLN A 361 -98.35 -85.56 -26.84
CA GLN A 361 -97.21 -85.74 -25.92
C GLN A 361 -95.97 -84.91 -26.29
N LEU A 362 -95.86 -84.47 -27.56
CA LEU A 362 -94.68 -83.77 -28.08
C LEU A 362 -94.63 -82.27 -27.69
N GLU A 363 -95.78 -81.65 -27.46
CA GLU A 363 -95.89 -80.19 -27.25
C GLU A 363 -95.52 -79.75 -25.82
N MET A 364 -95.75 -80.61 -24.83
CA MET A 364 -95.43 -80.32 -23.41
C MET A 364 -93.93 -80.34 -23.11
N SER A 365 -93.13 -81.10 -23.87
CA SER A 365 -91.67 -81.19 -23.69
C SER A 365 -90.93 -79.95 -24.22
N ARG A 366 -91.56 -79.17 -25.10
CA ARG A 366 -90.96 -77.99 -25.73
C ARG A 366 -90.90 -76.77 -24.81
N ARG A 367 -91.98 -76.47 -24.08
CA ARG A 367 -92.09 -75.31 -23.17
C ARG A 367 -91.12 -75.36 -21.98
N CYS A 368 -90.84 -76.54 -21.43
CA CYS A 368 -89.93 -76.71 -20.28
C CYS A 368 -88.45 -76.39 -20.61
N ARG A 369 -88.06 -76.36 -21.90
CA ARG A 369 -86.69 -76.03 -22.32
C ARG A 369 -86.46 -74.52 -22.52
N GLU A 370 -87.51 -73.72 -22.70
CA GLU A 370 -87.40 -72.28 -22.97
C GLU A 370 -87.09 -71.48 -21.68
N ASP A 371 -87.73 -71.80 -20.54
CA ASP A 371 -87.48 -71.14 -19.24
C ASP A 371 -86.05 -71.38 -18.68
N ASN A 372 -85.44 -72.53 -18.98
CA ASN A 372 -84.07 -72.84 -18.55
C ASN A 372 -83.00 -72.07 -19.37
N MET A 373 -83.31 -71.65 -20.60
CA MET A 373 -82.37 -70.87 -21.43
C MET A 373 -82.25 -69.42 -20.93
N GLU A 374 -83.33 -68.85 -20.38
CA GLU A 374 -83.37 -67.47 -19.90
C GLU A 374 -82.56 -67.26 -18.59
N ASN A 375 -82.57 -68.24 -17.69
CA ASN A 375 -81.77 -68.22 -16.46
C ASN A 375 -80.26 -68.41 -16.73
N ILE A 376 -79.88 -69.18 -17.76
CA ILE A 376 -78.48 -69.34 -18.18
C ILE A 376 -77.93 -68.05 -18.83
N ALA A 377 -78.79 -67.26 -19.49
CA ALA A 377 -78.40 -65.98 -20.08
C ALA A 377 -78.04 -64.91 -19.01
N LYS A 378 -78.77 -64.84 -17.90
CA LYS A 378 -78.48 -63.92 -16.78
C LYS A 378 -77.14 -64.22 -16.09
N LEU A 379 -76.88 -65.49 -15.73
CA LEU A 379 -75.62 -65.89 -15.08
C LEU A 379 -74.39 -65.68 -15.98
N LYS A 380 -74.55 -65.75 -17.32
CA LYS A 380 -73.49 -65.43 -18.28
C LYS A 380 -73.15 -63.94 -18.34
N MET A 381 -74.10 -63.03 -18.07
CA MET A 381 -73.83 -61.59 -18.03
C MET A 381 -73.05 -61.19 -16.77
N ASP A 382 -73.43 -61.73 -15.61
CA ASP A 382 -72.74 -61.45 -14.33
C ASP A 382 -71.32 -62.01 -14.30
N THR A 383 -71.10 -63.19 -14.89
CA THR A 383 -69.75 -63.79 -15.02
C THR A 383 -68.84 -62.94 -15.92
N LYS A 384 -69.39 -62.31 -16.96
CA LYS A 384 -68.64 -61.44 -17.89
C LYS A 384 -68.31 -60.08 -17.26
N ALA A 385 -69.18 -59.56 -16.39
CA ALA A 385 -68.94 -58.33 -15.64
C ALA A 385 -67.80 -58.51 -14.60
N LEU A 386 -67.82 -59.61 -13.84
CA LEU A 386 -66.76 -59.92 -12.88
C LEU A 386 -65.41 -60.25 -13.55
N GLN A 387 -65.42 -60.85 -14.76
CA GLN A 387 -64.20 -61.06 -15.54
C GLN A 387 -63.56 -59.76 -16.04
N ASN A 388 -64.37 -58.76 -16.40
CA ASN A 388 -63.87 -57.44 -16.80
C ASN A 388 -63.27 -56.67 -15.60
N GLU A 389 -63.88 -56.78 -14.42
CA GLU A 389 -63.36 -56.15 -13.19
C GLU A 389 -62.03 -56.80 -12.73
N ILE A 390 -61.89 -58.12 -12.90
CA ILE A 390 -60.62 -58.84 -12.68
C ILE A 390 -59.55 -58.44 -13.71
N ALA A 391 -59.93 -58.19 -14.97
CA ALA A 391 -59.01 -57.72 -16.00
C ALA A 391 -58.51 -56.29 -15.71
N GLU A 392 -59.40 -55.37 -15.33
CA GLU A 392 -59.03 -54.01 -14.94
C GLU A 392 -58.15 -53.96 -13.68
N LEU A 393 -58.42 -54.83 -12.69
CA LEU A 393 -57.61 -54.93 -11.47
C LEU A 393 -56.23 -55.58 -11.71
N THR A 394 -56.13 -56.52 -12.66
CA THR A 394 -54.83 -57.12 -13.03
C THR A 394 -53.99 -56.17 -13.88
N GLU A 395 -54.61 -55.39 -14.78
CA GLU A 395 -53.96 -54.35 -15.58
C GLU A 395 -53.48 -53.17 -14.69
N ASN A 396 -54.30 -52.71 -13.73
CA ASN A 396 -53.87 -51.74 -12.73
C ASN A 396 -52.72 -52.24 -11.83
N ARG A 397 -52.72 -53.54 -11.47
CA ARG A 397 -51.60 -54.14 -10.73
C ARG A 397 -50.31 -54.16 -11.58
N LEU A 398 -50.40 -54.47 -12.87
CA LEU A 398 -49.26 -54.51 -13.78
C LEU A 398 -48.67 -53.11 -14.00
N VAL A 399 -49.52 -52.11 -14.21
CA VAL A 399 -49.13 -50.69 -14.32
C VAL A 399 -48.50 -50.18 -13.02
N ASN A 400 -49.04 -50.53 -11.85
CA ASN A 400 -48.44 -50.16 -10.57
C ASN A 400 -47.12 -50.88 -10.29
N ILE A 401 -46.98 -52.16 -10.68
CA ILE A 401 -45.70 -52.88 -10.58
C ILE A 401 -44.66 -52.22 -11.49
N GLU A 402 -45.00 -51.85 -12.72
CA GLU A 402 -44.09 -51.10 -13.60
C GLU A 402 -43.73 -49.72 -13.07
N LYS A 403 -44.70 -48.99 -12.49
CA LYS A 403 -44.47 -47.68 -11.87
C LYS A 403 -43.54 -47.79 -10.66
N HIS A 404 -43.73 -48.79 -9.81
CA HIS A 404 -42.83 -49.06 -8.69
C HIS A 404 -41.45 -49.54 -9.15
N LYS A 405 -41.36 -50.27 -10.26
CA LYS A 405 -40.09 -50.70 -10.85
C LYS A 405 -39.31 -49.53 -11.48
N ARG A 406 -39.99 -48.60 -12.16
CA ARG A 406 -39.41 -47.33 -12.65
C ARG A 406 -38.96 -46.44 -11.49
N ASN A 407 -39.79 -46.27 -10.46
CA ASN A 407 -39.42 -45.51 -9.27
C ASN A 407 -38.23 -46.13 -8.52
N LEU A 408 -38.14 -47.47 -8.44
CA LEU A 408 -36.98 -48.17 -7.88
C LEU A 408 -35.71 -48.03 -8.73
N GLN A 409 -35.84 -47.92 -10.05
CA GLN A 409 -34.71 -47.64 -10.94
C GLN A 409 -34.24 -46.18 -10.79
N GLU A 410 -35.16 -45.21 -10.77
CA GLU A 410 -34.85 -43.80 -10.52
C GLU A 410 -34.22 -43.57 -9.15
N LEU A 411 -34.73 -44.21 -8.08
CA LEU A 411 -34.13 -44.14 -6.74
C LEU A 411 -32.76 -44.82 -6.68
N ASN A 412 -32.52 -45.90 -7.43
CA ASN A 412 -31.19 -46.52 -7.50
C ASN A 412 -30.20 -45.69 -8.32
N GLU A 413 -30.64 -45.02 -9.38
CA GLU A 413 -29.83 -44.07 -10.14
C GLU A 413 -29.51 -42.83 -9.31
N GLN A 414 -30.49 -42.28 -8.59
CA GLN A 414 -30.28 -41.19 -7.62
C GLN A 414 -29.34 -41.59 -6.48
N LEU A 415 -29.45 -42.82 -5.96
CA LEU A 415 -28.52 -43.35 -4.96
C LEU A 415 -27.10 -43.55 -5.53
N ARG A 416 -26.97 -43.89 -6.81
CA ARG A 416 -25.68 -44.05 -7.49
C ARG A 416 -25.04 -42.68 -7.75
N THR A 417 -25.81 -41.69 -8.18
CA THR A 417 -25.34 -40.30 -8.35
C THR A 417 -24.97 -39.67 -7.01
N GLU A 418 -25.75 -39.92 -5.95
CA GLU A 418 -25.41 -39.46 -4.59
C GLU A 418 -24.17 -40.17 -4.03
N ARG A 419 -23.99 -41.47 -4.25
CA ARG A 419 -22.76 -42.17 -3.86
C ARG A 419 -21.53 -41.66 -4.61
N GLN A 420 -21.68 -41.32 -5.88
CA GLN A 420 -20.61 -40.76 -6.70
C GLN A 420 -20.32 -39.29 -6.34
N ALA A 421 -21.35 -38.51 -6.00
CA ALA A 421 -21.23 -37.17 -5.45
C ALA A 421 -20.54 -37.20 -4.07
N ARG A 422 -20.92 -38.12 -3.18
CA ARG A 422 -20.28 -38.34 -1.88
C ARG A 422 -18.81 -38.72 -2.02
N LEU A 423 -18.45 -39.61 -2.95
CA LEU A 423 -17.05 -39.95 -3.22
C LEU A 423 -16.26 -38.74 -3.77
N SER A 424 -16.87 -37.92 -4.61
CA SER A 424 -16.24 -36.68 -5.10
C SER A 424 -16.10 -35.61 -4.01
N LEU A 425 -17.07 -35.51 -3.09
CA LEU A 425 -17.03 -34.62 -1.93
C LEU A 425 -16.05 -35.11 -0.87
N GLN A 426 -15.91 -36.43 -0.70
CA GLN A 426 -14.91 -37.04 0.19
C GLN A 426 -13.50 -36.82 -0.37
N ALA A 427 -13.29 -36.98 -1.68
CA ALA A 427 -12.02 -36.66 -2.33
C ALA A 427 -11.67 -35.17 -2.19
N LYS A 428 -12.64 -34.27 -2.39
CA LYS A 428 -12.44 -32.83 -2.14
C LYS A 428 -12.20 -32.51 -0.67
N HIS A 429 -12.86 -33.19 0.26
CA HIS A 429 -12.64 -33.04 1.69
C HIS A 429 -11.22 -33.47 2.09
N ASP A 430 -10.72 -34.58 1.54
CA ASP A 430 -9.38 -35.07 1.82
C ASP A 430 -8.30 -34.21 1.13
N GLU A 431 -8.59 -33.67 -0.06
CA GLU A 431 -7.74 -32.69 -0.76
C GLU A 431 -7.67 -31.37 0.00
N ILE A 432 -8.80 -30.84 0.49
CA ILE A 432 -8.84 -29.65 1.34
C ILE A 432 -8.13 -29.89 2.68
N ASN A 433 -8.25 -31.06 3.29
CA ASN A 433 -7.52 -31.36 4.53
C ASN A 433 -6.01 -31.49 4.31
N THR A 434 -5.57 -32.08 3.20
CA THR A 434 -4.14 -32.13 2.86
C THR A 434 -3.59 -30.74 2.53
N GLU A 435 -4.36 -29.87 1.86
CA GLU A 435 -4.02 -28.45 1.70
C GLU A 435 -3.98 -27.70 3.02
N LEU A 436 -4.97 -27.93 3.91
CA LEU A 436 -5.05 -27.31 5.23
C LEU A 436 -3.85 -27.70 6.11
N ASP A 437 -3.44 -28.96 6.11
CA ASP A 437 -2.28 -29.42 6.86
C ASP A 437 -0.97 -28.88 6.27
N ARG A 438 -0.86 -28.77 4.95
CA ARG A 438 0.26 -28.10 4.28
C ARG A 438 0.31 -26.60 4.58
N LEU A 439 -0.86 -25.96 4.71
CA LEU A 439 -0.98 -24.56 5.11
C LEU A 439 -0.64 -24.35 6.59
N LYS A 440 -1.02 -25.29 7.47
CA LYS A 440 -0.62 -25.28 8.89
C LYS A 440 0.89 -25.49 9.04
N GLU A 441 1.49 -26.41 8.30
CA GLU A 441 2.95 -26.62 8.28
C GLU A 441 3.67 -25.37 7.73
N GLY A 442 3.17 -24.79 6.64
CA GLY A 442 3.67 -23.53 6.09
C GLY A 442 3.50 -22.35 7.05
N HIS A 443 2.36 -22.26 7.75
CA HIS A 443 2.12 -21.24 8.76
C HIS A 443 3.01 -21.42 9.98
N MET A 444 3.24 -22.66 10.45
CA MET A 444 4.19 -22.94 11.53
C MET A 444 5.63 -22.60 11.13
N ALA A 445 6.03 -22.89 9.89
CA ALA A 445 7.34 -22.51 9.38
C ALA A 445 7.48 -20.98 9.25
N TYR A 446 6.44 -20.31 8.73
CA TYR A 446 6.37 -18.85 8.66
C TYR A 446 6.41 -18.20 10.04
N MET A 447 5.66 -18.71 11.01
CA MET A 447 5.65 -18.21 12.39
C MET A 447 7.00 -18.41 13.07
N LYS A 448 7.68 -19.55 12.86
CA LYS A 448 9.07 -19.75 13.35
C LYS A 448 10.06 -18.79 12.70
N GLU A 449 9.93 -18.52 11.41
CA GLU A 449 10.78 -17.53 10.71
C GLU A 449 10.51 -16.11 11.22
N LYS A 450 9.23 -15.74 11.42
CA LYS A 450 8.83 -14.46 12.01
C LYS A 450 9.25 -14.32 13.47
N GLU A 451 9.20 -15.37 14.27
CA GLU A 451 9.75 -15.37 15.63
C GLU A 451 11.27 -15.14 15.64
N ARG A 452 11.99 -15.74 14.67
CA ARG A 452 13.43 -15.51 14.49
C ARG A 452 13.73 -14.07 14.06
N GLU A 453 12.92 -13.52 13.15
CA GLU A 453 13.00 -12.14 12.67
C GLU A 453 12.64 -11.14 13.78
N ILE A 454 11.64 -11.43 14.61
CA ILE A 454 11.29 -10.62 15.80
C ILE A 454 12.42 -10.63 16.83
N LEU A 455 13.09 -11.77 17.03
CA LEU A 455 14.25 -11.85 17.92
C LEU A 455 15.44 -11.03 17.38
N LEU A 456 15.68 -11.09 16.07
CA LEU A 456 16.71 -10.30 15.40
C LEU A 456 16.41 -8.80 15.48
N ASN A 457 15.17 -8.39 15.20
CA ASN A 457 14.70 -7.01 15.27
C ASN A 457 14.70 -6.48 16.71
N ARG A 458 14.42 -7.32 17.72
CA ARG A 458 14.56 -6.93 19.14
C ARG A 458 16.01 -6.64 19.51
N ASN A 459 16.95 -7.44 19.02
CA ASN A 459 18.38 -7.19 19.26
C ASN A 459 18.84 -5.92 18.54
N GLN A 460 18.41 -5.70 17.28
CA GLN A 460 18.68 -4.46 16.54
C GLN A 460 18.04 -3.23 17.20
N HIS A 461 16.82 -3.35 17.73
CA HIS A 461 16.18 -2.26 18.48
C HIS A 461 16.92 -1.96 19.78
N ALA A 462 17.49 -2.96 20.46
CA ALA A 462 18.30 -2.74 21.66
C ALA A 462 19.63 -2.03 21.34
N GLU A 463 20.21 -2.27 20.16
CA GLU A 463 21.39 -1.56 19.66
C GLU A 463 21.04 -0.12 19.23
N LEU A 464 19.96 0.06 18.48
CA LEU A 464 19.46 1.38 18.06
C LEU A 464 19.03 2.25 19.25
N SER A 465 18.55 1.66 20.34
CA SER A 465 18.24 2.42 21.58
C SER A 465 19.50 2.99 22.23
N LYS A 466 20.61 2.25 22.22
CA LYS A 466 21.90 2.75 22.72
C LYS A 466 22.49 3.84 21.81
N GLU A 467 22.26 3.72 20.51
CA GLU A 467 22.64 4.73 19.52
C GLU A 467 21.77 5.99 19.62
N HIS A 468 20.47 5.84 19.92
CA HIS A 468 19.56 6.94 20.20
C HIS A 468 19.99 7.75 21.43
N ASP A 469 20.36 7.09 22.52
CA ASP A 469 20.87 7.77 23.73
C ASP A 469 22.17 8.54 23.44
N ALA A 470 23.06 8.01 22.60
CA ALA A 470 24.28 8.70 22.16
C ALA A 470 23.97 9.93 21.26
N LEU A 471 22.97 9.81 20.38
CA LEU A 471 22.50 10.91 19.53
C LEU A 471 21.73 11.98 20.32
N GLN A 472 21.09 11.64 21.44
CA GLN A 472 20.43 12.59 22.31
C GLN A 472 21.45 13.48 23.04
N ILE A 473 22.59 12.91 23.45
CA ILE A 473 23.72 13.67 23.99
C ILE A 473 24.32 14.59 22.89
N ALA A 474 24.46 14.10 21.66
CA ALA A 474 24.93 14.90 20.54
C ALA A 474 23.98 16.06 20.17
N ASN A 475 22.67 15.86 20.25
CA ASN A 475 21.68 16.92 20.04
C ASN A 475 21.76 18.00 21.12
N MET A 476 22.03 17.64 22.38
CA MET A 476 22.23 18.62 23.45
C MET A 476 23.41 19.57 23.17
N ASN A 477 24.48 19.06 22.55
CA ASN A 477 25.62 19.86 22.12
C ASN A 477 25.29 20.75 20.90
N LEU A 478 24.52 20.23 19.94
CA LEU A 478 24.03 20.99 18.78
C LEU A 478 23.09 22.15 19.17
N TYR A 479 22.25 21.96 20.20
CA TYR A 479 21.44 23.07 20.72
C TYR A 479 22.31 24.19 21.30
N GLY A 480 23.42 23.85 21.97
CA GLY A 480 24.40 24.84 22.44
C GLY A 480 25.12 25.59 21.29
N GLU A 481 25.43 24.90 20.19
CA GLU A 481 26.02 25.51 18.99
C GLU A 481 25.02 26.41 18.23
N ILE A 482 23.75 26.02 18.15
CA ILE A 482 22.68 26.84 17.56
C ILE A 482 22.47 28.13 18.37
N GLU A 483 22.56 28.05 19.69
CA GLU A 483 22.44 29.22 20.58
C GLU A 483 23.61 30.20 20.38
N ALA A 484 24.83 29.68 20.20
CA ALA A 484 26.02 30.48 19.85
C ALA A 484 25.93 31.11 18.45
N LEU A 485 25.45 30.38 17.45
CA LEU A 485 25.22 30.89 16.09
C LEU A 485 24.09 31.92 16.04
N SER A 486 23.05 31.76 16.86
CA SER A 486 21.97 32.74 16.99
C SER A 486 22.42 34.04 17.68
N GLN A 487 23.44 33.95 18.53
CA GLN A 487 24.11 35.12 19.11
C GLN A 487 24.93 35.87 18.04
N GLN A 488 25.73 35.14 17.24
CA GLN A 488 26.51 35.72 16.14
C GLN A 488 25.63 36.32 15.04
N HIS A 489 24.49 35.69 14.73
CA HIS A 489 23.55 36.24 13.76
C HIS A 489 22.92 37.55 14.26
N ARG A 490 22.62 37.68 15.56
CA ARG A 490 22.16 38.94 16.17
C ARG A 490 23.21 40.04 16.09
N GLU A 491 24.46 39.72 16.38
CA GLU A 491 25.59 40.66 16.27
C GLU A 491 25.81 41.10 14.81
N ALA A 492 25.68 40.18 13.85
CA ALA A 492 25.74 40.49 12.43
C ALA A 492 24.54 41.33 11.96
N GLU A 493 23.31 41.03 12.42
CA GLU A 493 22.13 41.86 12.15
C GLU A 493 22.29 43.28 12.69
N GLU A 494 22.87 43.47 13.88
CA GLU A 494 23.16 44.79 14.42
C GLU A 494 24.23 45.53 13.59
N ALA A 495 25.26 44.84 13.13
CA ALA A 495 26.26 45.39 12.23
C ALA A 495 25.65 45.79 10.86
N TYR A 496 24.78 44.95 10.29
CA TYR A 496 24.06 45.27 9.06
C TYR A 496 23.09 46.43 9.27
N ARG A 497 22.41 46.52 10.41
CA ARG A 497 21.53 47.65 10.75
C ARG A 497 22.29 48.96 10.85
N LEU A 498 23.50 48.95 11.42
CA LEU A 498 24.38 50.12 11.48
C LEU A 498 24.88 50.52 10.08
N MET A 499 25.23 49.55 9.24
CA MET A 499 25.63 49.79 7.85
C MET A 499 24.46 50.28 6.97
N GLU A 500 23.26 49.77 7.21
CA GLU A 500 22.05 50.23 6.53
C GLU A 500 21.70 51.65 6.97
N GLN A 501 21.89 52.00 8.24
CA GLN A 501 21.76 53.38 8.73
C GLN A 501 22.80 54.32 8.10
N SER A 502 24.06 53.89 7.91
CA SER A 502 25.06 54.71 7.23
C SER A 502 24.74 54.88 5.74
N LEU A 503 24.33 53.81 5.06
CA LEU A 503 23.91 53.88 3.66
C LEU A 503 22.64 54.69 3.48
N THR A 504 21.71 54.66 4.43
CA THR A 504 20.50 55.51 4.42
C THR A 504 20.86 56.96 4.64
N ALA A 505 21.86 57.26 5.49
CA ALA A 505 22.39 58.61 5.65
C ALA A 505 23.10 59.09 4.37
N ASP A 506 23.86 58.23 3.70
CA ASP A 506 24.49 58.53 2.41
C ASP A 506 23.44 58.72 1.30
N VAL A 507 22.38 57.90 1.28
CA VAL A 507 21.24 58.07 0.37
C VAL A 507 20.49 59.36 0.68
N GLN A 508 20.32 59.75 1.94
CA GLN A 508 19.76 61.05 2.32
C GLN A 508 20.67 62.21 1.93
N GLU A 509 21.99 62.06 2.01
CA GLU A 509 22.93 63.07 1.51
C GLU A 509 22.82 63.22 -0.02
N LEU A 510 22.71 62.10 -0.74
CA LEU A 510 22.48 62.08 -2.17
C LEU A 510 21.09 62.62 -2.54
N GLU A 511 20.03 62.26 -1.83
CA GLU A 511 18.68 62.78 -2.00
C GLU A 511 18.64 64.28 -1.72
N ASN A 512 19.26 64.77 -0.64
CA ASN A 512 19.43 66.19 -0.37
C ASN A 512 20.23 66.90 -1.48
N ARG A 513 21.22 66.22 -2.08
CA ARG A 513 21.97 66.73 -3.24
C ARG A 513 21.09 66.77 -4.49
N THR A 514 20.20 65.79 -4.64
CA THR A 514 19.26 65.68 -5.76
C THR A 514 18.10 66.67 -5.59
N GLU A 515 17.66 66.93 -4.36
CA GLU A 515 16.73 67.99 -3.98
C GLU A 515 17.36 69.36 -4.11
N ALA A 516 18.64 69.55 -3.82
CA ALA A 516 19.36 70.79 -4.13
C ALA A 516 19.48 71.02 -5.65
N LEU A 517 19.65 69.95 -6.44
CA LEU A 517 19.58 70.00 -7.90
C LEU A 517 18.14 70.25 -8.40
N SER A 518 17.14 69.69 -7.74
CA SER A 518 15.71 69.85 -8.04
C SER A 518 15.19 71.23 -7.62
N GLN A 519 15.66 71.80 -6.52
CA GLN A 519 15.43 73.20 -6.11
C GLN A 519 16.14 74.18 -7.04
N ASN A 520 17.28 73.81 -7.63
CA ASN A 520 17.88 74.57 -8.73
C ASN A 520 17.05 74.47 -10.02
N GLN A 521 16.43 73.32 -10.31
CA GLN A 521 15.42 73.21 -11.38
C GLN A 521 14.15 74.01 -11.05
N LEU A 522 13.69 74.03 -9.80
CA LEU A 522 12.52 74.78 -9.35
C LEU A 522 12.78 76.28 -9.36
N LYS A 523 14.00 76.75 -9.07
CA LYS A 523 14.42 78.15 -9.30
C LYS A 523 14.42 78.51 -10.78
N ASN A 524 14.82 77.60 -11.66
CA ASN A 524 14.71 77.80 -13.12
C ASN A 524 13.23 77.80 -13.57
N GLU A 525 12.37 76.98 -12.97
CA GLU A 525 10.92 77.00 -13.21
C GLU A 525 10.21 78.21 -12.60
N GLU A 526 10.67 78.74 -11.46
CA GLU A 526 10.17 79.96 -10.83
C GLU A 526 10.60 81.22 -11.59
N GLN A 527 11.76 81.21 -12.25
CA GLN A 527 12.14 82.22 -13.25
C GLN A 527 11.22 82.15 -14.49
N LEU A 528 10.82 80.95 -14.92
CA LEU A 528 9.81 80.77 -15.97
C LEU A 528 8.40 81.18 -15.49
N LYS A 529 8.05 80.94 -14.23
CA LYS A 529 6.77 81.36 -13.62
C LYS A 529 6.70 82.86 -13.36
N THR A 530 7.80 83.54 -13.02
CA THR A 530 7.84 85.02 -12.84
C THR A 530 7.74 85.78 -14.15
N SER A 531 8.10 85.17 -15.28
CA SER A 531 7.77 85.70 -16.62
C SER A 531 6.31 85.48 -17.06
N ARG A 532 5.55 84.60 -16.37
CA ARG A 532 4.17 84.24 -16.73
C ARG A 532 3.09 85.25 -16.27
N PRO A 533 3.15 85.91 -15.11
CA PRO A 533 2.17 86.92 -14.69
C PRO A 533 2.38 88.27 -15.39
N ILE A 534 3.60 88.61 -15.83
CA ILE A 534 3.83 89.79 -16.70
C ILE A 534 3.07 89.64 -18.03
N LEU A 535 2.90 88.40 -18.51
CA LEU A 535 2.10 88.07 -19.70
C LEU A 535 0.59 87.93 -19.41
N GLN A 536 0.16 87.65 -18.18
CA GLN A 536 -1.27 87.59 -17.80
C GLN A 536 -1.84 88.95 -17.35
N GLU A 537 -1.02 89.82 -16.78
CA GLU A 537 -1.37 91.21 -16.43
C GLU A 537 -1.48 92.08 -17.70
N ALA A 538 -0.64 91.83 -18.71
CA ALA A 538 -0.78 92.41 -20.06
C ALA A 538 -2.05 91.96 -20.81
N ILE A 539 -2.68 90.84 -20.42
CA ILE A 539 -3.94 90.35 -21.00
C ILE A 539 -5.15 90.93 -20.25
N ALA A 540 -5.07 91.06 -18.92
CA ALA A 540 -6.13 91.69 -18.11
C ALA A 540 -6.24 93.21 -18.32
N ASP A 541 -5.12 93.91 -18.56
CA ASP A 541 -5.12 95.34 -18.91
C ASP A 541 -5.74 95.60 -20.31
N LEU A 542 -5.68 94.61 -21.20
CA LEU A 542 -6.27 94.68 -22.55
C LEU A 542 -7.80 94.47 -22.52
N GLU A 543 -8.29 93.59 -21.63
CA GLU A 543 -9.72 93.35 -21.42
C GLU A 543 -10.41 94.48 -20.63
N ALA A 544 -9.72 95.09 -19.66
CA ALA A 544 -10.19 96.28 -18.95
C ALA A 544 -10.18 97.56 -19.81
N ALA A 545 -9.23 97.69 -20.74
CA ALA A 545 -9.18 98.79 -21.70
C ALA A 545 -10.26 98.69 -22.79
N GLN A 546 -10.69 97.48 -23.18
CA GLN A 546 -11.79 97.31 -24.14
C GLN A 546 -13.17 97.59 -23.52
N LEU A 547 -13.40 97.24 -22.24
CA LEU A 547 -14.65 97.58 -21.54
C LEU A 547 -14.77 99.10 -21.25
N ASN A 548 -13.64 99.78 -21.01
CA ASN A 548 -13.59 101.25 -20.86
C ASN A 548 -13.66 102.01 -22.22
N TYR A 549 -13.38 101.34 -23.35
CA TYR A 549 -13.62 101.87 -24.69
C TYR A 549 -15.11 101.76 -25.08
N GLU A 550 -15.79 100.69 -24.67
CA GLU A 550 -17.24 100.50 -24.84
C GLU A 550 -18.08 101.52 -24.04
N ASP A 551 -17.66 101.93 -22.83
CA ASP A 551 -18.44 102.87 -22.02
C ASP A 551 -18.09 104.37 -22.21
N LYS A 552 -16.94 104.72 -22.81
CA LYS A 552 -16.59 106.13 -23.14
C LYS A 552 -16.88 106.56 -24.59
N LYS A 553 -17.44 105.68 -25.44
CA LYS A 553 -18.02 106.09 -26.74
C LYS A 553 -19.54 105.84 -26.84
N LYS A 554 -20.26 105.84 -25.71
CA LYS A 554 -21.74 105.88 -25.72
C LYS A 554 -22.33 107.18 -26.25
N GLN A 555 -21.64 108.32 -26.18
CA GLN A 555 -22.36 109.61 -26.26
C GLN A 555 -21.52 110.74 -26.86
N SER A 556 -21.05 110.59 -28.11
CA SER A 556 -20.84 111.77 -28.96
C SER A 556 -21.02 111.46 -30.47
N VAL A 557 -22.18 111.91 -30.95
CA VAL A 557 -22.44 112.44 -32.29
C VAL A 557 -22.54 111.44 -33.46
N GLY A 558 -23.79 111.05 -33.73
CA GLY A 558 -24.48 111.49 -34.95
C GLY A 558 -24.13 110.80 -36.27
N ASN A 559 -25.07 109.98 -36.74
CA ASN A 559 -25.43 109.83 -38.15
C ASN A 559 -24.34 109.34 -39.13
N ARG A 560 -24.43 108.08 -39.58
CA ARG A 560 -24.95 107.74 -40.93
C ARG A 560 -24.72 106.26 -41.32
N LYS A 561 -25.84 105.66 -41.73
CA LYS A 561 -26.06 104.91 -42.99
C LYS A 561 -25.29 103.60 -43.23
N GLN A 562 -26.12 102.57 -43.37
CA GLN A 562 -26.23 101.69 -44.53
C GLN A 562 -25.15 100.62 -44.79
N ARG A 563 -25.61 99.38 -44.60
CA ARG A 563 -25.68 98.32 -45.63
C ARG A 563 -24.34 97.67 -46.03
N PRO A 564 -24.39 96.52 -46.73
CA PRO A 564 -23.90 95.26 -46.17
C PRO A 564 -22.83 94.63 -47.07
N SER A 565 -22.61 93.34 -46.84
CA SER A 565 -22.32 92.34 -47.88
C SER A 565 -20.86 92.04 -48.24
N ILE A 566 -20.55 90.76 -48.02
CA ILE A 566 -20.05 89.81 -49.05
C ILE A 566 -18.55 89.85 -49.39
N LYS A 567 -17.95 88.67 -49.20
CA LYS A 567 -16.86 87.97 -49.94
C LYS A 567 -15.54 88.71 -50.16
N ILE A 568 -14.43 88.00 -49.93
CA ILE A 568 -13.77 87.11 -50.93
C ILE A 568 -13.39 85.82 -50.23
#